data_AF-A0A840SEQ0-F1
#
_entry.id   AF-A0A840SEQ0-F1
#
_cell.length_a   1.000
_cell.length_b   1.000
_cell.length_c   1.000
_cell.angle_alpha   90.00
_cell.angle_beta   90.00
_cell.angle_gamma   90.00
#
_symmetry.space_group_name_H-M   'P 1'
#
loop_
_entity.id
_entity.type
_entity.pdbx_description
1 polymer ?
#
loop_
_entity_poly.entity_id
_entity_poly.type
_entity_poly.pdbx_seq_one_letter_code
_entity_poly.pdbx_strand_id
1 'polypeptide(L)'
;MAADYELLCSMLSSLTLNERHPVPNMANAAALLWQELPDINWAGFYTMEDGYLLLGPFQGKPACIRIPLGKGVCGTAAEKNKTQLVKDVHQFKGHIACDSASNSEIVIPLHDKDKKVCAVLDIDSPLTGRFTDEDKAGLEKFAHILEKACM
;
A
#
# COMPACT_ATOMS: atom_id res chain seq x y z
N MET A 1 1.09 1.42 20.37
CA MET A 1 0.51 2.79 20.37
C MET A 1 -0.17 2.99 19.03
N ALA A 2 -1.29 3.73 18.97
CA ALA A 2 -1.93 4.03 17.68
C ALA A 2 -1.01 4.94 16.85
N ALA A 3 -1.00 4.77 15.52
CA ALA A 3 -0.17 5.58 14.64
C ALA A 3 -0.71 7.02 14.55
N ASP A 4 0.18 8.01 14.61
CA ASP A 4 -0.17 9.41 14.36
C ASP A 4 -0.14 9.69 12.86
N TYR A 5 -1.29 9.49 12.21
CA TYR A 5 -1.41 9.66 10.75
C TYR A 5 -1.25 11.11 10.28
N GLU A 6 -1.56 12.10 11.12
CA GLU A 6 -1.38 13.52 10.76
C GLU A 6 0.11 13.86 10.74
N LEU A 7 0.87 13.41 11.73
CA LEU A 7 2.34 13.54 11.72
C LEU A 7 2.96 12.78 10.54
N LEU A 8 2.51 11.55 10.29
CA LEU A 8 2.98 10.72 9.18
C LEU A 8 2.77 11.39 7.81
N CYS A 9 1.60 11.97 7.59
CA CYS A 9 1.27 12.71 6.37
C CYS A 9 2.12 13.98 6.22
N SER A 10 2.38 14.70 7.31
CA SER A 10 3.25 15.88 7.32
C SER A 10 4.70 15.52 6.96
N MET A 11 5.21 14.41 7.50
CA MET A 11 6.54 13.90 7.17
C MET A 11 6.65 13.50 5.69
N LEU A 12 5.69 12.75 5.16
CA LEU A 12 5.67 12.40 3.73
C LEU A 12 5.63 13.64 2.84
N SER A 13 4.78 14.61 3.16
CA SER A 13 4.68 15.87 2.39
C SER A 13 6.03 16.60 2.33
N SER A 14 6.77 16.58 3.45
CA SER A 14 8.10 17.19 3.52
C SER A 14 9.14 16.42 2.71
N LEU A 15 9.12 15.08 2.79
CA LEU A 15 10.05 14.22 2.04
C LEU A 15 9.89 14.32 0.52
N THR A 16 8.66 14.56 0.05
CA THR A 16 8.30 14.55 -1.38
C THR A 16 8.18 15.94 -1.99
N LEU A 17 8.41 17.01 -1.22
CA LEU A 17 8.12 18.40 -1.61
C LEU A 17 8.73 18.81 -2.96
N ASN A 18 10.00 18.46 -3.17
CA ASN A 18 10.81 18.90 -4.31
C ASN A 18 11.20 17.76 -5.27
N GLU A 19 10.61 16.57 -5.13
CA GLU A 19 10.85 15.43 -6.00
C GLU A 19 9.54 14.99 -6.64
N ARG A 20 9.57 14.74 -7.95
CA ARG A 20 8.41 14.32 -8.76
C ARG A 20 8.56 12.91 -9.31
N HIS A 21 9.73 12.29 -9.17
CA HIS A 21 9.96 10.95 -9.64
C HIS A 21 9.27 9.92 -8.72
N PRO A 22 8.46 8.98 -9.27
CA PRO A 22 7.72 8.01 -8.48
C PRO A 22 8.61 7.13 -7.59
N VAL A 23 9.67 6.55 -8.16
CA VAL A 23 10.54 5.58 -7.48
C VAL A 23 11.14 6.08 -6.15
N PRO A 24 11.89 7.20 -6.08
CA PRO A 24 12.46 7.67 -4.82
C PRO A 24 11.38 8.09 -3.81
N ASN A 25 10.27 8.67 -4.26
CA ASN A 25 9.16 9.05 -3.39
C ASN A 25 8.46 7.81 -2.79
N MET A 26 8.17 6.78 -3.60
CA MET A 26 7.62 5.50 -3.12
C MET A 26 8.60 4.79 -2.19
N ALA A 27 9.91 4.79 -2.50
CA ALA A 27 10.91 4.17 -1.64
C ALA A 27 10.97 4.82 -0.25
N ASN A 28 10.99 6.15 -0.18
CA ASN A 28 10.96 6.89 1.09
C ASN A 28 9.61 6.76 1.80
N ALA A 29 8.49 6.71 1.07
CA ALA A 29 7.17 6.49 1.64
C ALA A 29 7.08 5.10 2.32
N ALA A 30 7.57 4.05 1.66
CA ALA A 30 7.63 2.70 2.22
C ALA A 30 8.54 2.64 3.46
N ALA A 31 9.71 3.30 3.40
CA ALA A 31 10.61 3.40 4.54
C ALA A 31 9.98 4.13 5.75
N LEU A 32 9.24 5.21 5.49
CA LEU A 32 8.54 5.96 6.52
C LEU A 32 7.41 5.13 7.16
N LEU A 33 6.58 4.46 6.36
CA LEU A 33 5.55 3.56 6.85
C LEU A 33 6.14 2.44 7.72
N TRP A 34 7.27 1.87 7.29
CA TRP A 34 7.98 0.82 8.02
C TRP A 34 8.50 1.26 9.40
N GLN A 35 8.93 2.52 9.52
CA GLN A 35 9.43 3.06 10.79
C GLN A 35 8.31 3.41 11.76
N GLU A 36 7.20 3.96 11.24
CA GLU A 36 6.18 4.59 12.06
C GLU A 36 4.97 3.70 12.34
N LEU A 37 4.68 2.71 11.49
CA LEU A 37 3.59 1.77 11.73
C LEU A 37 4.09 0.56 12.53
N PRO A 38 3.59 0.34 13.76
CA PRO A 38 3.91 -0.86 14.50
C PRO A 38 3.16 -2.06 13.95
N ASP A 39 3.69 -3.25 14.23
CA ASP A 39 3.04 -4.54 13.97
C ASP A 39 2.68 -4.78 12.51
N ILE A 40 3.55 -4.34 11.59
CA ILE A 40 3.50 -4.70 10.16
C ILE A 40 4.67 -5.60 9.81
N ASN A 41 4.52 -6.46 8.80
CA ASN A 41 5.60 -7.32 8.28
C ASN A 41 5.94 -7.02 6.82
N TRP A 42 5.12 -6.20 6.14
CA TRP A 42 5.40 -5.71 4.79
C TRP A 42 4.73 -4.36 4.57
N ALA A 43 5.39 -3.44 3.86
CA ALA A 43 4.81 -2.18 3.40
C ALA A 43 5.47 -1.73 2.10
N GLY A 44 4.70 -1.43 1.07
CA GLY A 44 5.27 -1.08 -0.22
C GLY A 44 4.25 -0.89 -1.32
N PHE A 45 4.74 -0.93 -2.55
CA PHE A 45 3.94 -0.57 -3.72
C PHE A 45 4.01 -1.63 -4.81
N TYR A 46 2.92 -1.74 -5.56
CA TYR A 46 2.93 -2.35 -6.88
C TYR A 46 2.43 -1.34 -7.92
N THR A 47 3.11 -1.22 -9.06
CA THR A 47 2.76 -0.30 -10.15
C THR A 47 2.08 -1.03 -11.30
N MET A 48 1.15 -0.38 -11.97
CA MET A 48 0.49 -0.92 -13.15
C MET A 48 1.46 -0.97 -14.33
N GLU A 49 1.67 -2.16 -14.89
CA GLU A 49 2.51 -2.41 -16.07
C GLU A 49 1.76 -3.41 -16.96
N ASP A 50 1.47 -3.05 -18.22
CA ASP A 50 0.86 -3.97 -19.22
C ASP A 50 -0.34 -4.80 -18.71
N GLY A 51 -1.21 -4.21 -17.88
CA GLY A 51 -2.41 -4.86 -17.35
C GLY A 51 -2.18 -5.83 -16.19
N TYR A 52 -1.00 -5.79 -15.55
CA TYR A 52 -0.71 -6.43 -14.27
C TYR A 52 -0.07 -5.44 -13.29
N LEU A 53 -0.07 -5.79 -12.01
CA LEU A 53 0.66 -5.09 -10.97
C LEU A 53 2.09 -5.65 -10.89
N LEU A 54 3.10 -4.81 -11.07
CA LEU A 54 4.52 -5.11 -10.97
C LEU A 54 5.08 -4.60 -9.64
N LEU A 55 5.89 -5.41 -8.96
CA LEU A 55 6.51 -5.07 -7.68
C LEU A 55 7.36 -3.78 -7.79
N GLY A 56 7.01 -2.79 -6.98
CA GLY A 56 7.73 -1.52 -6.84
C GLY A 56 8.58 -1.47 -5.56
N PRO A 57 8.96 -0.26 -5.08
CA PRO A 57 9.68 -0.11 -3.82
C PRO A 57 8.88 -0.61 -2.61
N PHE A 58 9.55 -1.27 -1.66
CA PHE A 58 8.93 -1.82 -0.45
C PHE A 58 9.92 -1.98 0.70
N GLN A 59 9.39 -2.27 1.89
CA GLN A 59 10.11 -2.74 3.07
C GLN A 59 9.50 -4.07 3.52
N GLY A 60 10.35 -5.06 3.80
CA GLY A 60 9.92 -6.40 4.21
C GLY A 60 10.70 -7.50 3.52
N LYS A 61 10.17 -8.72 3.58
CA LYS A 61 10.73 -9.88 2.88
C LYS A 61 10.50 -9.79 1.36
N PRO A 62 11.27 -10.53 0.54
CA PRO A 62 10.98 -10.68 -0.89
C PRO A 62 9.52 -11.10 -1.13
N ALA A 63 8.89 -10.49 -2.14
CA ALA A 63 7.48 -10.66 -2.46
C ALA A 63 7.26 -11.13 -3.91
N CYS A 64 6.02 -11.42 -4.27
CA CYS A 64 5.64 -11.79 -5.63
C CYS A 64 5.94 -10.65 -6.61
N ILE A 65 6.58 -10.93 -7.75
CA ILE A 65 7.00 -9.86 -8.68
C ILE A 65 5.82 -9.32 -9.52
N ARG A 66 4.87 -10.19 -9.90
CA ARG A 66 3.72 -9.82 -10.74
C ARG A 66 2.43 -10.34 -10.14
N ILE A 67 1.40 -9.48 -10.11
CA ILE A 67 0.06 -9.80 -9.63
C ILE A 67 -0.96 -9.45 -10.73
N PRO A 68 -1.73 -10.42 -11.26
CA PRO A 68 -2.80 -10.12 -12.21
C PRO A 68 -3.94 -9.32 -11.57
N LEU A 69 -4.64 -8.51 -12.37
CA LEU A 69 -5.86 -7.82 -11.91
C LEU A 69 -6.94 -8.82 -11.46
N GLY A 70 -7.67 -8.46 -10.42
CA GLY A 70 -8.70 -9.31 -9.80
C GLY A 70 -8.17 -10.52 -9.02
N LYS A 71 -6.85 -10.65 -8.87
CA LYS A 71 -6.20 -11.76 -8.14
C LYS A 71 -5.53 -11.28 -6.86
N GLY A 72 -5.75 -12.02 -5.77
CA GLY A 72 -5.30 -11.58 -4.44
C GLY A 72 -5.99 -10.29 -3.99
N VAL A 73 -5.59 -9.79 -2.83
CA VAL A 73 -6.14 -8.55 -2.28
C VAL A 73 -5.66 -7.36 -3.11
N CYS A 74 -4.36 -7.30 -3.42
CA CYS A 74 -3.76 -6.31 -4.32
C CYS A 74 -4.46 -6.17 -5.68
N GLY A 75 -4.58 -7.27 -6.44
CA GLY A 75 -5.23 -7.23 -7.75
C GLY A 75 -6.72 -6.92 -7.66
N THR A 76 -7.40 -7.32 -6.57
CA THR A 76 -8.81 -6.95 -6.33
C THR A 76 -8.96 -5.46 -6.06
N ALA A 77 -8.04 -4.86 -5.30
CA ALA A 77 -8.04 -3.42 -5.03
C ALA A 77 -7.92 -2.61 -6.32
N ALA A 78 -6.97 -2.99 -7.17
CA ALA A 78 -6.72 -2.35 -8.46
C ALA A 78 -7.90 -2.51 -9.43
N GLU A 79 -8.44 -3.72 -9.58
CA GLU A 79 -9.56 -3.99 -10.49
C GLU A 79 -10.85 -3.24 -10.08
N LYS A 80 -11.18 -3.26 -8.79
CA LYS A 80 -12.41 -2.62 -8.28
C LYS A 80 -12.26 -1.12 -8.07
N ASN A 81 -11.05 -0.59 -8.21
CA ASN A 81 -10.69 0.75 -7.79
C ASN A 81 -11.26 1.08 -6.40
N LYS A 82 -10.95 0.23 -5.42
CA LYS A 82 -11.46 0.38 -4.06
C LYS A 82 -10.47 -0.15 -3.05
N THR A 83 -10.25 0.62 -1.98
CA THR A 83 -9.49 0.16 -0.82
C THR A 83 -10.03 -1.16 -0.28
N GLN A 84 -9.14 -2.14 -0.12
CA GLN A 84 -9.44 -3.41 0.52
C GLN A 84 -8.92 -3.35 1.96
N LEU A 85 -9.81 -3.53 2.93
CA LEU A 85 -9.48 -3.63 4.35
C LEU A 85 -9.80 -5.05 4.81
N VAL A 86 -8.78 -5.90 4.88
CA VAL A 86 -8.94 -7.34 5.09
C VAL A 86 -8.50 -7.70 6.50
N LYS A 87 -9.48 -8.04 7.36
CA LYS A 87 -9.22 -8.40 8.78
C LYS A 87 -8.56 -9.77 8.93
N ASP A 88 -8.80 -10.68 8.00
CA ASP A 88 -8.19 -12.02 7.98
C ASP A 88 -7.98 -12.43 6.51
N VAL A 89 -6.73 -12.47 6.07
CA VAL A 89 -6.38 -12.80 4.67
C VAL A 89 -6.73 -14.24 4.32
N HIS A 90 -6.76 -15.15 5.30
CA HIS A 90 -7.11 -16.55 5.08
C HIS A 90 -8.60 -16.74 4.78
N GLN A 91 -9.42 -15.76 5.15
CA GLN A 91 -10.85 -15.73 4.82
C GLN A 91 -11.14 -14.99 3.50
N PHE A 92 -10.14 -14.33 2.91
CA PHE A 92 -10.32 -13.59 1.67
C PHE A 92 -10.36 -14.54 0.47
N LYS A 93 -11.48 -14.52 -0.29
CA LYS A 93 -11.66 -15.39 -1.45
C LYS A 93 -10.66 -15.03 -2.55
N GLY A 94 -9.82 -16.00 -2.93
CA GLY A 94 -8.82 -15.81 -3.98
C GLY A 94 -7.52 -15.16 -3.48
N HIS A 95 -7.25 -15.25 -2.17
CA HIS A 95 -5.98 -14.85 -1.56
C HIS A 95 -4.80 -15.56 -2.25
N ILE A 96 -3.76 -14.77 -2.55
CA ILE A 96 -2.46 -15.25 -3.04
C ILE A 96 -1.47 -14.95 -1.92
N ALA A 97 -1.19 -15.95 -1.09
CA ALA A 97 -0.22 -15.78 -0.01
C ALA A 97 1.20 -15.75 -0.58
N CYS A 98 1.89 -14.62 -0.46
CA CYS A 98 3.33 -14.50 -0.76
C CYS A 98 4.18 -14.57 0.52
N ASP A 99 3.68 -14.09 1.67
CA ASP A 99 4.26 -14.34 3.00
C ASP A 99 3.25 -15.08 3.89
N SER A 100 3.63 -16.26 4.40
CA SER A 100 2.80 -17.04 5.31
C SER A 100 2.61 -16.39 6.68
N ALA A 101 3.42 -15.39 7.01
CA ALA A 101 3.28 -14.65 8.27
C ALA A 101 2.15 -13.61 8.23
N SER A 102 1.72 -13.14 7.05
CA SER A 102 0.68 -12.11 6.92
C SER A 102 -0.70 -12.69 7.28
N ASN A 103 -1.41 -11.98 8.17
CA ASN A 103 -2.71 -12.37 8.71
C ASN A 103 -3.79 -11.30 8.49
N SER A 104 -3.44 -10.03 8.35
CA SER A 104 -4.33 -8.99 7.83
C SER A 104 -3.60 -8.06 6.87
N GLU A 105 -4.35 -7.39 6.00
CA GLU A 105 -3.80 -6.61 4.88
C GLU A 105 -4.70 -5.40 4.61
N ILE A 106 -4.08 -4.27 4.27
CA ILE A 106 -4.77 -3.11 3.70
C ILE A 106 -4.12 -2.72 2.38
N VAL A 107 -4.94 -2.63 1.33
CA VAL A 107 -4.49 -2.20 0.01
C VAL A 107 -5.28 -0.99 -0.46
N ILE A 108 -4.58 0.06 -0.88
CA ILE A 108 -5.14 1.33 -1.32
C ILE A 108 -4.72 1.59 -2.77
N PRO A 109 -5.67 1.75 -3.72
CA PRO A 109 -5.36 2.16 -5.08
C PRO A 109 -4.83 3.60 -5.13
N LEU A 110 -3.79 3.82 -5.95
CA LEU A 110 -3.27 5.14 -6.31
C LEU A 110 -3.62 5.43 -7.76
N HIS A 111 -3.87 6.71 -8.04
CA HIS A 111 -4.32 7.18 -9.33
C HIS A 111 -3.34 8.13 -9.99
N ASP A 112 -3.27 8.03 -11.32
CA ASP A 112 -2.61 9.02 -12.15
C ASP A 112 -3.43 10.31 -12.26
N LYS A 113 -2.86 11.30 -12.96
CA LYS A 113 -3.51 12.57 -13.29
C LYS A 113 -4.87 12.42 -14.00
N ASP A 114 -5.09 11.31 -14.72
CA ASP A 114 -6.31 11.02 -15.47
C ASP A 114 -7.32 10.18 -14.64
N LYS A 115 -7.06 10.01 -13.34
CA LYS A 115 -7.89 9.24 -12.39
C LYS A 115 -7.97 7.76 -12.71
N LYS A 116 -6.97 7.20 -13.40
CA LYS A 116 -6.84 5.76 -13.60
C LYS A 116 -5.92 5.17 -12.54
N VAL A 117 -6.24 3.97 -12.07
CA VAL A 117 -5.37 3.25 -11.12
C VAL A 117 -4.03 2.96 -11.80
N CYS A 118 -2.96 3.52 -11.25
CA CYS A 118 -1.59 3.39 -11.76
C CYS A 118 -0.67 2.66 -10.79
N ALA A 119 -1.07 2.51 -9.52
CA ALA A 119 -0.36 1.73 -8.52
C ALA A 119 -1.31 1.32 -7.39
N VAL A 120 -0.82 0.48 -6.47
CA VAL A 120 -1.43 0.22 -5.17
C VAL A 120 -0.38 0.38 -4.07
N LEU A 121 -0.78 0.94 -2.94
CA LEU A 121 -0.08 0.84 -1.66
C LEU A 121 -0.61 -0.40 -0.97
N ASP A 122 0.29 -1.26 -0.54
CA ASP A 122 -0.01 -2.52 0.13
C ASP A 122 0.76 -2.59 1.45
N ILE A 123 0.07 -3.00 2.52
CA ILE A 123 0.62 -3.12 3.86
C ILE A 123 0.04 -4.36 4.54
N ASP A 124 0.93 -5.26 4.94
CA ASP A 124 0.62 -6.50 5.64
C ASP A 124 0.93 -6.41 7.14
N SER A 125 0.20 -7.20 7.91
CA SER A 125 0.48 -7.42 9.33
C SER A 125 0.48 -8.90 9.70
N PRO A 126 1.35 -9.33 10.62
CA PRO A 126 1.29 -10.67 11.21
C PRO A 126 0.15 -10.81 12.21
N LEU A 127 -0.57 -9.74 12.56
CA LEU A 127 -1.74 -9.79 13.42
C LEU A 127 -3.00 -9.85 12.56
N THR A 128 -4.01 -10.61 13.00
CA THR A 128 -5.36 -10.53 12.44
C THR A 128 -6.02 -9.21 12.87
N GLY A 129 -6.76 -8.56 11.98
CA GLY A 129 -7.51 -7.36 12.28
C GLY A 129 -6.65 -6.17 12.70
N ARG A 130 -5.39 -6.10 12.23
CA ARG A 130 -4.45 -5.02 12.58
C ARG A 130 -4.96 -3.65 12.16
N PHE A 131 -5.56 -3.58 10.98
CA PHE A 131 -6.00 -2.33 10.38
C PHE A 131 -7.47 -2.05 10.71
N THR A 132 -7.70 -0.84 11.20
CA THR A 132 -9.01 -0.29 11.54
C THR A 132 -9.50 0.67 10.46
N ASP A 133 -10.72 1.18 10.60
CA ASP A 133 -11.23 2.23 9.71
C ASP A 133 -10.48 3.56 9.90
N GLU A 134 -9.89 3.80 11.07
CA GLU A 134 -9.02 4.95 11.32
C GLU A 134 -7.69 4.81 10.56
N ASP A 135 -7.08 3.61 10.61
CA ASP A 135 -5.89 3.31 9.82
C ASP A 135 -6.16 3.51 8.33
N LYS A 136 -7.30 3.00 7.85
CA LYS A 136 -7.73 3.17 6.48
C LYS A 136 -7.83 4.65 6.09
N ALA A 137 -8.51 5.46 6.88
CA ALA A 137 -8.68 6.88 6.58
C ALA A 137 -7.34 7.64 6.57
N GLY A 138 -6.43 7.31 7.50
CA GLY A 138 -5.09 7.89 7.56
C GLY A 138 -4.22 7.50 6.37
N LEU A 139 -4.23 6.22 6.00
CA LEU A 139 -3.46 5.70 4.87
C LEU A 139 -4.01 6.15 3.52
N GLU A 140 -5.33 6.33 3.38
CA GLU A 140 -5.92 6.92 2.17
C GLU A 140 -5.47 8.38 1.98
N LYS A 141 -5.38 9.16 3.07
CA LYS A 141 -4.77 10.50 3.03
C LYS A 141 -3.30 10.46 2.63
N PHE A 142 -2.54 9.52 3.21
CA PHE A 142 -1.11 9.33 2.90
C PHE A 142 -0.90 9.00 1.42
N ALA A 143 -1.67 8.06 0.88
CA ALA A 143 -1.65 7.71 -0.54
C ALA A 143 -1.98 8.91 -1.43
N HIS A 144 -2.98 9.72 -1.06
CA HIS A 144 -3.37 10.91 -1.82
C HIS A 144 -2.28 12.01 -1.86
N ILE A 145 -1.48 12.13 -0.81
CA ILE A 145 -0.31 13.02 -0.82
C ILE A 145 0.71 12.53 -1.84
N LEU A 146 0.96 11.23 -1.87
CA LEU A 146 1.88 10.62 -2.83
C LEU A 146 1.39 10.77 -4.27
N GLU A 147 0.07 10.61 -4.52
CA GLU A 147 -0.55 10.90 -5.82
C GLU A 147 -0.22 12.31 -6.29
N LYS A 148 -0.42 13.32 -5.44
CA LYS A 148 -0.11 14.72 -5.78
C LYS A 148 1.37 14.97 -6.00
N ALA A 149 2.23 14.23 -5.32
CA ALA A 149 3.65 14.42 -5.39
C ALA A 149 4.26 13.87 -6.68
N CYS A 150 3.82 12.69 -7.15
CA CYS A 150 4.53 11.98 -8.21
C CYS A 150 3.74 10.96 -9.04
N MET A 151 2.39 10.94 -9.03
CA MET A 151 1.59 10.05 -9.90
C MET A 151 0.97 10.77 -11.11
#